data_AF-A0A813F8E7-F1
#
_entry.id   AF-A0A813F8E7-F1
#
_cell.length_a   1.000
_cell.length_b   1.000
_cell.length_c   1.000
_cell.angle_alpha   90.00
_cell.angle_beta   90.00
_cell.angle_gamma   90.00
#
_symmetry.space_group_name_H-M   'P 1'
#
loop_
_entity.id
_entity.type
_entity.pdbx_description
1 polymer ?
#
loop_
_entity_poly.entity_id
_entity_poly.type
_entity_poly.pdbx_seq_one_letter_code
_entity_poly.pdbx_strand_id
1 'polypeptide(L)'
;YENVKYLPGIELPQNLQAEPSAVAAVKGANILVFVLPHKFLPKLLDSLQGAILPDAVAVSLIKGYLEVNREDATLRTGTQTISEKLGINCAVLNGANVASDVAHDQFAEATLGCAEEEQALVLSRLFNAPQFSVRTSPDVLGVELFGGLKNVVALAAGFCD
;
A
#
# COMPACT_ATOMS: atom_id res chain seq x y z
N TYR A 1 10.51 7.41 19.13
CA TYR A 1 11.21 7.98 17.97
C TYR A 1 10.20 8.79 17.16
N GLU A 2 10.60 9.86 16.48
CA GLU A 2 9.67 10.71 15.70
C GLU A 2 10.21 10.90 14.28
N ASN A 3 9.31 10.96 13.29
CA ASN A 3 9.65 11.42 11.94
C ASN A 3 9.35 12.92 11.81
N VAL A 4 10.26 13.75 12.33
CA VAL A 4 10.12 15.22 12.41
C VAL A 4 9.82 15.90 11.07
N LYS A 5 10.16 15.28 9.94
CA LYS A 5 9.97 15.85 8.60
C LYS A 5 8.61 15.55 8.01
N TYR A 6 8.11 14.32 8.19
CA TYR A 6 6.91 13.84 7.48
C TYR A 6 5.72 13.55 8.40
N LEU A 7 5.94 13.40 9.71
CA LEU A 7 4.90 13.21 10.71
C LEU A 7 5.31 13.86 12.05
N PRO A 8 5.41 15.20 12.09
CA PRO A 8 5.86 15.90 13.28
C PRO A 8 4.84 15.79 14.43
N GLY A 9 5.32 15.68 15.66
CA GLY A 9 4.52 15.63 16.88
C GLY A 9 3.89 14.27 17.21
N ILE A 10 4.16 13.23 16.41
CA ILE A 10 3.63 11.87 16.64
C ILE A 10 4.75 10.95 17.13
N GLU A 11 4.56 10.37 18.32
CA GLU A 11 5.48 9.37 18.85
C GLU A 11 5.29 8.03 18.14
N LEU A 12 6.36 7.55 17.50
CA LEU A 12 6.37 6.23 16.88
C LEU A 12 6.70 5.15 17.91
N PRO A 13 6.06 3.96 17.82
CA PRO A 13 6.29 2.85 18.74
C PRO A 13 7.77 2.46 18.89
N GLN A 14 8.16 2.01 20.08
CA GLN A 14 9.57 1.65 20.39
C GLN A 14 10.10 0.46 19.58
N ASN A 15 9.20 -0.39 19.07
CA ASN A 15 9.55 -1.52 18.22
C ASN A 15 9.74 -1.14 16.74
N LEU A 16 9.52 0.13 16.36
CA LEU A 16 9.78 0.62 15.01
C LEU A 16 11.26 0.98 14.85
N GLN A 17 11.92 0.36 13.88
CA GLN A 17 13.32 0.62 13.55
C GLN A 17 13.43 1.22 12.15
N ALA A 18 14.21 2.30 12.02
CA ALA A 18 14.50 2.91 10.73
C ALA A 18 15.73 2.27 10.09
N GLU A 19 15.59 1.79 8.86
CA GLU A 19 16.68 1.20 8.08
C GLU A 19 16.82 1.98 6.76
N PRO A 20 17.96 2.64 6.49
CA PRO A 20 18.17 3.42 5.27
C PRO A 20 18.32 2.56 4.00
N SER A 21 18.70 1.29 4.11
CA SER A 21 18.84 0.38 2.98
C SER A 21 17.57 -0.46 2.79
N ALA A 22 16.85 -0.23 1.70
CA ALA A 22 15.66 -1.01 1.36
C ALA A 22 15.95 -2.52 1.29
N VAL A 23 17.10 -2.91 0.74
CA VAL A 23 17.53 -4.32 0.64
C VAL A 23 17.76 -4.93 2.02
N ALA A 24 18.33 -4.17 2.96
CA ALA A 24 18.51 -4.65 4.32
C ALA A 24 17.16 -4.74 5.05
N ALA A 25 16.26 -3.78 4.84
CA ALA A 25 14.94 -3.71 5.47
C ALA A 25 14.03 -4.90 5.09
N VAL A 26 14.12 -5.40 3.86
CA VAL A 26 13.29 -6.54 3.40
C VAL A 26 13.87 -7.90 3.78
N LYS A 27 15.13 -7.95 4.25
CA LYS A 27 15.82 -9.21 4.49
C LYS A 27 15.15 -9.97 5.64
N GLY A 28 14.53 -11.10 5.31
CA GLY A 28 13.80 -11.93 6.27
C GLY A 28 12.39 -11.43 6.60
N ALA A 29 11.88 -10.42 5.89
CA ALA A 29 10.52 -9.92 6.10
C ALA A 29 9.48 -10.87 5.47
N ASN A 30 8.47 -11.25 6.25
CA ASN A 30 7.33 -12.04 5.76
C ASN A 30 6.24 -11.16 5.12
N ILE A 31 6.13 -9.90 5.53
CA ILE A 31 5.13 -8.96 5.03
C ILE A 31 5.85 -7.66 4.62
N LEU A 32 5.68 -7.25 3.37
CA LEU A 32 6.27 -6.04 2.81
C LEU A 32 5.17 -5.02 2.52
N VAL A 33 5.17 -3.89 3.25
CA VAL A 33 4.18 -2.83 3.05
C VAL A 33 4.77 -1.70 2.21
N PHE A 34 4.26 -1.52 0.99
CA PHE A 34 4.70 -0.49 0.06
C PHE A 34 3.88 0.79 0.25
N VAL A 35 4.48 1.80 0.90
CA VAL A 35 3.85 3.09 1.19
C VAL A 35 4.75 4.24 0.75
N LEU A 36 4.80 4.48 -0.56
CA LEU A 36 5.68 5.47 -1.16
C LEU A 36 5.03 6.18 -2.35
N PRO A 37 5.51 7.38 -2.75
CA PRO A 37 5.07 8.02 -3.97
C PRO A 37 5.34 7.11 -5.18
N HIS A 38 4.31 6.92 -6.00
CA HIS A 38 4.25 5.88 -7.04
C HIS A 38 5.43 5.93 -8.04
N LYS A 39 5.96 7.12 -8.35
CA LYS A 39 7.09 7.32 -9.27
C LYS A 39 8.39 6.62 -8.84
N PHE A 40 8.52 6.29 -7.56
CA PHE A 40 9.71 5.63 -7.02
C PHE A 40 9.59 4.11 -7.02
N LEU A 41 8.40 3.57 -7.26
CA LEU A 41 8.14 2.13 -7.20
C LEU A 41 9.01 1.33 -8.17
N PRO A 42 9.14 1.67 -9.48
CA PRO A 42 9.91 0.84 -10.41
C PRO A 42 11.36 0.63 -9.98
N LYS A 43 12.05 1.74 -9.64
CA LYS A 43 13.44 1.72 -9.18
C LYS A 43 13.62 0.94 -7.88
N LEU A 44 12.65 1.05 -6.96
CA LEU A 44 12.68 0.28 -5.72
C LEU A 44 12.57 -1.22 -6.03
N LEU A 45 11.59 -1.64 -6.83
CA LEU A 45 11.38 -3.05 -7.16
C LEU A 45 12.60 -3.68 -7.83
N ASP A 46 13.27 -2.96 -8.74
CA ASP A 46 14.50 -3.42 -9.38
C ASP A 46 15.62 -3.72 -8.35
N SER A 47 15.70 -2.92 -7.28
CA SER A 47 16.69 -3.12 -6.21
C SER A 47 16.37 -4.28 -5.26
N LEU A 48 15.11 -4.71 -5.19
CA LEU A 48 14.66 -5.75 -4.25
C LEU A 48 14.68 -7.16 -4.86
N GLN A 49 14.94 -7.29 -6.16
CA GLN A 49 14.98 -8.60 -6.83
C GLN A 49 16.01 -9.53 -6.16
N GLY A 50 15.56 -10.72 -5.77
CA GLY A 50 16.39 -11.73 -5.11
C GLY A 50 16.74 -11.44 -3.64
N ALA A 51 16.27 -10.33 -3.07
CA ALA A 51 16.50 -9.98 -1.66
C ALA A 51 15.35 -10.37 -0.72
N ILE A 52 14.20 -10.75 -1.28
CA ILE A 52 12.97 -11.07 -0.55
C ILE A 52 12.82 -12.57 -0.31
N LEU A 53 12.06 -12.95 0.72
CA LEU A 53 11.68 -14.33 0.93
C LEU A 53 10.65 -14.78 -0.13
N PRO A 54 10.74 -16.03 -0.64
CA PRO A 54 9.78 -16.55 -1.63
C PRO A 54 8.33 -16.55 -1.15
N ASP A 55 8.10 -16.81 0.14
CA ASP A 55 6.77 -16.88 0.74
C ASP A 55 6.32 -15.55 1.38
N ALA A 56 7.03 -14.46 1.09
CA ALA A 56 6.63 -13.15 1.57
C ALA A 56 5.34 -12.67 0.89
N VAL A 57 4.60 -11.81 1.57
CA VAL A 57 3.38 -11.18 1.05
C VAL A 57 3.59 -9.68 0.94
N ALA A 58 3.27 -9.10 -0.21
CA ALA A 58 3.29 -7.66 -0.41
C ALA A 58 1.92 -7.05 -0.09
N VAL A 59 1.92 -5.81 0.40
CA VAL A 59 0.72 -4.98 0.56
C VAL A 59 1.00 -3.59 -0.01
N SER A 60 0.27 -3.19 -1.05
CA SER A 60 0.35 -1.85 -1.63
C SER A 60 -0.63 -0.90 -0.96
N LEU A 61 -0.14 0.25 -0.47
CA LEU A 61 -0.96 1.41 -0.07
C LEU A 61 -0.77 2.56 -1.08
N ILE A 62 -0.17 2.28 -2.24
CA ILE A 62 0.13 3.27 -3.26
C ILE A 62 -1.16 3.60 -4.01
N LYS A 63 -1.63 4.84 -3.89
CA LYS A 63 -2.84 5.30 -4.58
C LYS A 63 -2.53 5.73 -6.01
N GLY A 64 -3.30 5.23 -6.97
CA GLY A 64 -3.33 5.73 -8.35
C GLY A 64 -2.13 5.37 -9.20
N TYR A 65 -1.45 4.26 -8.92
CA TYR A 65 -0.44 3.73 -9.84
C TYR A 65 -1.11 2.88 -10.92
N LEU A 66 -1.07 3.39 -12.15
CA LEU A 66 -1.53 2.70 -13.34
C LEU A 66 -0.46 2.85 -14.42
N GLU A 67 0.17 1.74 -14.79
CA GLU A 67 1.01 1.65 -15.97
C GLU A 67 0.11 1.44 -17.18
N VAL A 68 0.18 2.36 -18.14
CA VAL A 68 -0.57 2.30 -19.39
C VAL A 68 0.38 1.88 -20.50
N ASN A 69 0.17 0.70 -21.06
CA ASN A 69 0.83 0.32 -22.30
C ASN A 69 -0.02 0.78 -23.48
N ARG A 70 0.53 1.69 -24.29
CA ARG A 70 -0.18 2.29 -25.43
C ARG A 70 -0.21 1.40 -26.66
N GLU A 71 0.71 0.45 -26.78
CA GLU A 71 0.84 -0.40 -27.96
C GLU A 71 -0.24 -1.49 -27.99
N ASP A 72 -0.59 -2.03 -26.81
CA ASP A 72 -1.60 -3.09 -26.64
C ASP A 72 -2.88 -2.60 -25.92
N ALA A 73 -2.95 -1.32 -25.58
CA ALA A 73 -4.03 -0.69 -24.82
C ALA A 73 -4.33 -1.37 -23.47
N THR A 74 -3.30 -1.93 -22.82
CA THR A 74 -3.44 -2.57 -21.51
C THR A 74 -3.13 -1.62 -20.35
N LEU A 75 -3.72 -1.93 -19.20
CA LEU A 75 -3.48 -1.27 -17.92
C LEU A 75 -2.92 -2.29 -16.94
N ARG A 76 -1.86 -1.90 -16.23
CA ARG A 76 -1.32 -2.63 -15.10
C ARG A 76 -1.39 -1.78 -13.84
N THR A 77 -1.86 -2.39 -12.77
CA THR A 77 -1.95 -1.79 -11.45
C THR A 77 -0.66 -1.97 -10.65
N GLY A 78 -0.54 -1.26 -9.52
CA GLY A 78 0.63 -1.36 -8.64
C GLY A 78 0.76 -2.75 -8.05
N THR A 79 -0.34 -3.37 -7.63
CA THR A 79 -0.31 -4.76 -7.15
C THR A 79 0.18 -5.74 -8.21
N GLN A 80 -0.23 -5.58 -9.47
CA GLN A 80 0.23 -6.40 -10.58
C GLN A 80 1.73 -6.20 -10.84
N THR A 81 2.19 -4.95 -10.96
CA THR A 81 3.62 -4.64 -11.16
C THR A 81 4.49 -5.20 -10.02
N ILE A 82 4.06 -5.06 -8.76
CA ILE A 82 4.78 -5.61 -7.60
C ILE A 82 4.82 -7.13 -7.69
N SER A 83 3.68 -7.77 -7.93
CA SER A 83 3.59 -9.24 -7.95
C SER A 83 4.47 -9.85 -9.03
N GLU A 84 4.53 -9.22 -10.20
CA GLU A 84 5.29 -9.72 -11.34
C GLU A 84 6.80 -9.49 -11.19
N LYS A 85 7.21 -8.31 -10.69
CA LYS A 85 8.64 -8.01 -10.52
C LYS A 85 9.27 -8.77 -9.36
N LEU A 86 8.49 -9.11 -8.35
CA LEU A 86 8.98 -9.76 -7.14
C LEU A 86 8.62 -11.25 -7.05
N GLY A 87 7.63 -11.72 -7.81
CA GLY A 87 7.20 -13.12 -7.79
C GLY A 87 6.43 -13.52 -6.52
N ILE A 88 5.78 -12.56 -5.86
CA ILE A 88 5.00 -12.76 -4.62
C ILE A 88 3.59 -12.19 -4.76
N ASN A 89 2.64 -12.68 -3.97
CA ASN A 89 1.29 -12.11 -3.96
C ASN A 89 1.30 -10.69 -3.41
N CYS A 90 0.50 -9.80 -4.00
CA CYS A 90 0.32 -8.44 -3.54
C CYS A 90 -1.15 -8.12 -3.22
N ALA A 91 -1.44 -7.85 -1.95
CA ALA A 91 -2.70 -7.26 -1.51
C ALA A 91 -2.67 -5.73 -1.68
N VAL A 92 -3.84 -5.09 -1.58
CA VAL A 92 -3.98 -3.63 -1.57
C VAL A 92 -4.75 -3.18 -0.35
N LEU A 93 -4.32 -2.08 0.29
CA LEU A 93 -5.09 -1.42 1.35
C LEU A 93 -5.42 0.00 0.89
N ASN A 94 -6.71 0.27 0.65
CA ASN A 94 -7.20 1.58 0.25
C ASN A 94 -8.37 2.03 1.12
N GLY A 95 -8.45 3.32 1.38
CA GLY A 95 -9.54 3.90 2.17
C GLY A 95 -9.60 5.41 2.04
N ALA A 96 -10.66 5.98 2.60
CA ALA A 96 -10.81 7.42 2.82
C ALA A 96 -10.02 7.81 4.07
N ASN A 97 -8.69 7.68 3.98
CA ASN A 97 -7.79 7.95 5.09
C ASN A 97 -6.84 9.12 4.76
N VAL A 98 -6.79 10.06 5.69
CA VAL A 98 -5.78 11.13 5.74
C VAL A 98 -4.74 10.70 6.79
N ALA A 99 -3.47 10.68 6.41
CA ALA A 99 -2.41 10.13 7.27
C ALA A 99 -2.29 10.87 8.61
N SER A 100 -2.48 12.18 8.62
CA SER A 100 -2.50 12.98 9.86
C SER A 100 -3.63 12.54 10.78
N ASP A 101 -4.83 12.34 10.25
CA ASP A 101 -6.02 12.09 11.06
C ASP A 101 -5.93 10.70 11.70
N VAL A 102 -5.48 9.71 10.93
CA VAL A 102 -5.18 8.36 11.43
C VAL A 102 -4.10 8.41 12.52
N ALA A 103 -3.06 9.23 12.34
CA ALA A 103 -1.99 9.36 13.33
C ALA A 103 -2.42 10.06 14.63
N HIS A 104 -3.53 10.81 14.61
CA HIS A 104 -4.13 11.45 15.79
C HIS A 104 -5.32 10.65 16.34
N ASP A 105 -5.37 9.35 16.06
CA ASP A 105 -6.43 8.43 16.53
C ASP A 105 -7.85 8.88 16.13
N GLN A 106 -8.00 9.62 15.04
CA GLN A 106 -9.31 9.86 14.48
C GLN A 106 -9.82 8.62 13.76
N PHE A 107 -11.11 8.34 13.93
CA PHE A 107 -11.74 7.17 13.32
C PHE A 107 -11.60 7.22 11.79
N ALA A 108 -11.08 6.14 11.22
CA ALA A 108 -11.00 5.93 9.79
C ALA A 108 -11.29 4.48 9.41
N GLU A 109 -11.70 4.28 8.16
CA GLU A 109 -11.95 2.97 7.59
C GLU A 109 -11.08 2.73 6.35
N ALA A 110 -10.72 1.47 6.14
CA ALA A 110 -10.06 1.01 4.93
C ALA A 110 -10.58 -0.35 4.47
N THR A 111 -10.43 -0.59 3.17
CA THR A 111 -10.69 -1.85 2.52
C THR A 111 -9.36 -2.51 2.15
N LEU A 112 -9.18 -3.73 2.61
CA LEU A 112 -8.09 -4.62 2.25
C LEU A 112 -8.54 -5.53 1.11
N GLY A 113 -8.07 -5.28 -0.10
CA GLY A 113 -8.20 -6.19 -1.24
C GLY A 113 -7.16 -7.29 -1.15
N CYS A 114 -7.59 -8.54 -0.93
CA CYS A 114 -6.70 -9.70 -0.87
C CYS A 114 -7.45 -10.93 -1.38
N ALA A 115 -6.92 -11.59 -2.42
CA ALA A 115 -7.58 -12.71 -3.08
C ALA A 115 -7.52 -14.02 -2.27
N GLU A 116 -6.50 -14.19 -1.44
CA GLU A 116 -6.27 -15.39 -0.64
C GLU A 116 -6.78 -15.15 0.80
N GLU A 117 -7.60 -16.08 1.32
CA GLU A 117 -8.35 -15.91 2.56
C GLU A 117 -7.47 -15.99 3.81
N GLU A 118 -6.50 -16.89 3.86
CA GLU A 118 -5.57 -17.03 4.99
C GLU A 118 -4.70 -15.76 5.17
N GLN A 119 -4.18 -15.22 4.06
CA GLN A 119 -3.45 -13.96 3.96
C GLN A 119 -4.36 -12.80 4.35
N ALA A 120 -5.61 -12.77 3.87
CA ALA A 120 -6.56 -11.73 4.23
C ALA A 120 -6.82 -11.70 5.75
N LEU A 121 -6.91 -12.86 6.41
CA LEU A 121 -7.07 -12.94 7.87
C LEU A 121 -5.86 -12.40 8.63
N VAL A 122 -4.64 -12.77 8.22
CA VAL A 122 -3.40 -12.27 8.84
C VAL A 122 -3.26 -10.77 8.65
N LEU A 123 -3.45 -10.29 7.42
CA LEU A 123 -3.33 -8.88 7.06
C LEU A 123 -4.44 -8.03 7.70
N SER A 124 -5.67 -8.53 7.78
CA SER A 124 -6.76 -7.85 8.48
C SER A 124 -6.41 -7.64 9.95
N ARG A 125 -5.90 -8.67 10.64
CA ARG A 125 -5.44 -8.53 12.03
C ARG A 125 -4.27 -7.56 12.18
N LEU A 126 -3.36 -7.53 11.20
CA LEU A 126 -2.21 -6.62 11.21
C LEU A 126 -2.61 -5.15 11.12
N PHE A 127 -3.58 -4.82 10.25
CA PHE A 127 -3.95 -3.43 10.00
C PHE A 127 -5.12 -2.92 10.85
N ASN A 128 -5.96 -3.80 11.39
CA ASN A 128 -7.13 -3.39 12.16
C ASN A 128 -6.73 -2.90 13.57
N ALA A 129 -7.24 -1.74 13.95
CA ALA A 129 -7.01 -1.10 15.24
C ALA A 129 -8.32 -0.43 15.73
N PRO A 130 -8.45 -0.07 17.02
CA PRO A 130 -9.70 0.45 17.55
C PRO A 130 -10.24 1.71 16.81
N GLN A 131 -9.34 2.57 16.33
CA GLN A 131 -9.67 3.77 15.55
C GLN A 131 -9.47 3.58 14.03
N PHE A 132 -9.04 2.40 13.59
CA PHE A 132 -8.81 2.10 12.19
C PHE A 132 -9.43 0.77 11.79
N SER A 133 -10.66 0.81 11.29
CA SER A 133 -11.43 -0.39 10.94
C SER A 133 -11.10 -0.87 9.53
N VAL A 134 -10.71 -2.15 9.40
CA VAL A 134 -10.33 -2.74 8.12
C VAL A 134 -11.32 -3.83 7.72
N ARG A 135 -11.95 -3.67 6.54
CA ARG A 135 -12.80 -4.68 5.90
C ARG A 135 -12.05 -5.38 4.78
N THR A 136 -12.22 -6.68 4.65
CA THR A 136 -11.59 -7.46 3.57
C THR A 136 -12.50 -7.55 2.35
N SER A 137 -11.90 -7.64 1.17
CA SER A 137 -12.56 -7.92 -0.10
C SER A 137 -11.67 -8.84 -0.94
N PRO A 138 -12.22 -9.88 -1.59
CA PRO A 138 -11.45 -10.69 -2.53
C PRO A 138 -11.12 -9.93 -3.84
N ASP A 139 -11.82 -8.83 -4.12
CA ASP A 139 -11.63 -8.01 -5.33
C ASP A 139 -10.46 -7.02 -5.15
N VAL A 140 -9.24 -7.51 -5.31
CA VAL A 140 -8.00 -6.71 -5.26
C VAL A 140 -8.05 -5.57 -6.28
N LEU A 141 -8.43 -5.89 -7.52
CA LEU A 141 -8.40 -4.96 -8.64
C LEU A 141 -9.39 -3.81 -8.43
N GLY A 142 -10.63 -4.11 -8.04
CA GLY A 142 -11.64 -3.09 -7.77
C GLY A 142 -11.19 -2.14 -6.66
N VAL A 143 -10.69 -2.67 -5.55
CA VAL A 143 -10.19 -1.86 -4.42
C VAL A 143 -9.04 -0.95 -4.84
N GLU A 144 -8.13 -1.41 -5.69
CA GLU A 144 -7.02 -0.59 -6.19
C GLU A 144 -7.48 0.51 -7.15
N LEU A 145 -8.33 0.16 -8.11
CA LEU A 145 -8.85 1.10 -9.12
C LEU A 145 -9.66 2.23 -8.49
N PHE A 146 -10.53 1.94 -7.51
CA PHE A 146 -11.27 2.99 -6.81
C PHE A 146 -10.34 3.95 -6.07
N GLY A 147 -9.24 3.44 -5.50
CA GLY A 147 -8.20 4.28 -4.88
C GLY A 147 -7.53 5.24 -5.84
N GLY A 148 -7.36 4.84 -7.11
CA GLY A 148 -6.77 5.66 -8.17
C GLY A 148 -7.74 6.66 -8.80
N LEU A 149 -8.96 6.23 -9.13
CA LEU A 149 -9.94 7.03 -9.85
C LEU A 149 -10.57 8.14 -9.01
N LYS A 150 -10.56 8.01 -7.67
CA LYS A 150 -11.17 8.99 -6.76
C LYS A 150 -10.70 10.43 -6.99
N ASN A 151 -9.43 10.61 -7.35
CA ASN A 151 -8.86 11.95 -7.55
C ASN A 151 -9.36 12.60 -8.84
N VAL A 152 -9.61 11.79 -9.89
CA VAL A 152 -10.19 12.29 -11.15
C VAL A 152 -11.62 12.77 -10.91
N VAL A 153 -12.40 11.99 -10.15
CA VAL A 153 -13.78 12.36 -9.77
C VAL A 153 -13.78 13.61 -8.90
N ALA A 154 -12.88 13.71 -7.91
CA ALA A 154 -12.77 14.88 -7.05
C ALA A 154 -12.42 16.16 -7.82
N LEU A 155 -11.51 16.08 -8.80
CA LEU A 155 -11.19 17.20 -9.69
C LEU A 155 -12.39 17.63 -10.53
N ALA A 156 -13.12 16.68 -11.11
CA ALA A 156 -14.32 16.97 -11.90
C ALA A 156 -15.40 17.64 -11.05
N ALA A 157 -15.65 17.14 -9.84
CA ALA A 157 -16.61 17.75 -8.91
C ALA A 157 -16.23 19.19 -8.57
N GLY A 158 -14.95 19.45 -8.29
CA GLY A 158 -14.47 20.81 -8.01
C GLY A 158 -14.50 21.78 -9.19
N PHE A 159 -14.70 21.30 -10.43
CA PHE A 159 -14.98 22.18 -11.58
C PHE A 159 -16.47 22.50 -11.75
N CYS A 160 -17.35 21.71 -11.13
CA CYS A 160 -18.80 21.92 -11.19
C CYS A 160 -19.31 22.85 -10.09
N ASP A 161 -18.59 22.96 -8.97
CA ASP A 161 -18.79 23.98 -7.93
C ASP A 161 -18.17 25.33 -8.33
#